data_AF-I3DFG7-F1
#
_entry.id   AF-I3DFG7-F1
#
_cell.length_a   1.000
_cell.length_b   1.000
_cell.length_c   1.000
_cell.angle_alpha   90.00
_cell.angle_beta   90.00
_cell.angle_gamma   90.00
#
_symmetry.space_group_name_H-M   'P 1'
#
loop_
_entity.id
_entity.type
_entity.pdbx_description
1 polymer ?
#
loop_
_entity_poly.entity_id
_entity_poly.type
_entity_poly.pdbx_seq_one_letter_code
_entity_poly.pdbx_strand_id
1 'polypeptide(L)'
;MILFMLMPLAISQQGASIYLVCRFGGFDDNRLLALHRLQKAKISTFGFERPADFNLQQYQDEGNLGFSNQGKIRLSFSIEHGEGFHLIETPLSKDQKLLEESEEYYRFQATVADNDMLKWWLRRFGDNIWDIEKEQL
;
A
#
# COMPACT_ATOMS: atom_id res chain seq x y z
N MET A 1 7.34 28.29 11.09
CA MET A 1 6.88 26.99 11.63
C MET A 1 5.39 26.92 11.40
N ILE A 2 4.91 26.06 10.49
CA ILE A 2 3.47 25.94 10.21
C ILE A 2 2.88 24.98 11.25
N LEU A 3 1.83 25.41 11.94
CA LEU A 3 1.09 24.59 12.89
C LEU A 3 -0.13 24.01 12.16
N PHE A 4 -0.25 22.68 12.14
CA PHE A 4 -1.43 22.02 11.60
C PHE A 4 -2.20 21.35 12.72
N MET A 5 -3.52 21.48 12.72
CA MET A 5 -4.40 20.70 13.56
C MET A 5 -4.66 19.36 12.88
N LEU A 6 -4.47 18.26 13.61
CA LEU A 6 -4.62 16.90 13.10
C LEU A 6 -5.65 16.14 13.92
N MET A 7 -6.49 15.38 13.22
CA MET A 7 -7.41 14.40 13.78
C MET A 7 -6.80 13.01 13.59
N PRO A 8 -6.15 12.43 14.60
CA PRO A 8 -5.52 11.11 14.48
C PRO A 8 -6.59 10.00 14.42
N LEU A 9 -6.58 9.18 13.37
CA LEU A 9 -7.63 8.18 13.13
C LEU A 9 -7.16 6.75 13.37
N ALA A 10 -5.96 6.42 12.91
CA ALA A 10 -5.36 5.09 13.04
C ALA A 10 -3.84 5.13 12.89
N ILE A 11 -3.17 4.07 13.36
CA ILE A 11 -1.75 3.84 13.15
C ILE A 11 -1.60 2.58 12.29
N SER A 12 -0.68 2.62 11.33
CA SER A 12 -0.28 1.46 10.53
C SER A 12 1.24 1.30 10.55
N GLN A 13 1.71 0.07 10.66
CA GLN A 13 3.12 -0.27 10.57
C GLN A 13 3.45 -0.84 9.19
N GLN A 14 4.54 -0.37 8.59
CA GLN A 14 5.07 -0.90 7.33
C GLN A 14 6.58 -1.12 7.51
N GLY A 15 6.97 -2.39 7.71
CA GLY A 15 8.33 -2.74 8.10
C GLY A 15 8.77 -2.01 9.37
N ALA A 16 9.86 -1.26 9.29
CA ALA A 16 10.40 -0.47 10.41
C ALA A 16 9.74 0.92 10.56
N SER A 17 8.86 1.32 9.65
CA SER A 17 8.22 2.65 9.67
C SER A 17 6.80 2.59 10.24
N ILE A 18 6.46 3.60 11.05
CA ILE A 18 5.11 3.80 11.59
C ILE A 18 4.48 5.01 10.91
N TYR A 19 3.24 4.85 10.48
CA TYR A 19 2.45 5.87 9.83
C TYR A 19 1.18 6.17 10.61
N LEU A 20 0.78 7.44 10.60
CA LEU A 20 -0.46 7.94 11.15
C LEU A 20 -1.42 8.25 10.01
N VAL A 21 -2.59 7.60 10.02
CA VAL A 21 -3.74 8.02 9.21
C VAL A 21 -4.46 9.13 9.97
N CYS A 22 -4.62 10.30 9.34
CA CYS A 22 -5.24 11.46 9.96
C CYS A 22 -5.97 12.35 8.95
N ARG A 23 -6.85 13.22 9.44
CA ARG A 23 -7.38 14.37 8.69
C ARG A 23 -6.74 15.66 9.20
N PHE A 24 -6.53 16.61 8.30
CA PHE A 24 -6.13 17.97 8.67
C PHE A 24 -7.37 18.78 9.03
N GLY A 25 -7.29 19.65 10.04
CA GLY A 25 -8.40 20.53 10.39
C GLY A 25 -8.85 21.37 9.19
N GLY A 26 -10.14 21.33 8.89
CA GLY A 26 -10.74 21.99 7.72
C GLY A 26 -10.72 21.16 6.43
N PHE A 27 -10.28 19.89 6.50
CA PHE A 27 -10.26 18.96 5.37
C PHE A 27 -10.92 17.64 5.74
N ASP A 28 -11.62 17.05 4.77
CA ASP A 28 -12.29 15.75 4.93
C ASP A 28 -11.47 14.58 4.35
N ASP A 29 -10.34 14.86 3.71
CA ASP A 29 -9.48 13.84 3.11
C ASP A 29 -8.55 13.17 4.13
N ASN A 30 -8.48 11.83 4.07
CA ASN A 30 -7.58 11.04 4.88
C ASN A 30 -6.16 11.09 4.32
N ARG A 31 -5.17 11.41 5.16
CA ARG A 31 -3.75 11.47 4.79
C ARG A 31 -2.92 10.53 5.63
N LEU A 32 -1.82 10.04 5.04
CA LEU A 32 -0.84 9.19 5.68
C LEU A 32 0.43 9.98 6.01
N LEU A 33 0.73 10.13 7.30
CA LEU A 33 1.92 10.85 7.78
C LEU A 33 2.94 9.88 8.35
N ALA A 34 4.18 9.95 7.86
CA ALA A 34 5.30 9.22 8.44
C ALA A 34 5.64 9.81 9.81
N LEU A 35 5.41 9.06 10.90
CA LEU A 35 5.61 9.58 12.25
C LEU A 35 7.05 10.02 12.52
N HIS A 36 8.03 9.32 11.94
CA HIS A 36 9.46 9.65 12.07
C HIS A 36 9.84 11.01 11.44
N ARG A 37 8.97 11.61 10.62
CA ARG A 37 9.18 12.95 10.04
C ARG A 37 8.57 14.06 10.89
N LEU A 38 7.78 13.75 11.90
CA LEU A 38 7.17 14.74 12.79
C LEU A 38 8.20 15.22 13.80
N GLN A 39 8.59 16.49 13.71
CA GLN A 39 9.58 17.09 14.60
C GLN A 39 9.04 17.41 16.00
N LYS A 40 7.75 17.76 16.09
CA LYS A 40 7.08 18.14 17.33
C LYS A 40 5.59 17.88 17.22
N ALA A 41 4.99 17.39 18.29
CA ALA A 41 3.54 17.30 18.46
C ALA A 41 3.16 17.94 19.80
N LYS A 42 2.01 18.59 19.86
CA LYS A 42 1.43 19.12 21.10
C LYS A 42 -0.03 18.70 21.16
N ILE A 43 -0.45 18.15 22.29
CA ILE A 43 -1.86 17.84 22.54
C ILE A 43 -2.64 19.16 22.56
N SER A 44 -3.74 19.17 21.81
CA SER A 44 -4.68 20.27 21.75
C SER A 44 -5.75 20.14 22.84
N THR A 45 -6.34 21.25 23.27
CA THR A 45 -7.55 21.24 24.10
C THR A 45 -8.84 21.03 23.29
N PHE A 46 -8.75 21.11 21.96
CA PHE A 46 -9.86 20.82 21.05
C PHE A 46 -10.03 19.31 20.91
N GLY A 47 -11.24 18.81 21.19
CA GLY A 47 -11.66 17.48 20.80
C GLY A 47 -12.07 17.43 19.32
N PHE A 48 -12.26 16.22 18.81
CA PHE A 48 -12.90 16.00 17.50
C PHE A 48 -13.78 14.76 17.58
N GLU A 49 -14.86 14.74 16.81
CA GLU A 49 -15.66 13.54 16.62
C GLU A 49 -14.98 12.66 15.58
N ARG A 50 -14.84 11.36 15.89
CA ARG A 50 -14.26 10.41 14.93
C ARG A 50 -15.16 10.38 13.70
N PRO A 51 -14.62 10.60 12.48
CA PRO A 51 -15.42 10.51 11.27
C PRO A 51 -16.10 9.15 11.14
N ALA A 52 -17.42 9.13 10.99
CA ALA A 52 -18.23 7.91 10.92
C ALA A 52 -17.94 7.07 9.66
N ASP A 53 -17.43 7.73 8.62
CA ASP A 53 -17.03 7.17 7.33
C ASP A 53 -15.60 6.59 7.36
N PHE A 54 -14.85 6.73 8.46
CA PHE A 54 -13.50 6.19 8.55
C PHE A 54 -13.46 4.74 9.04
N ASN A 55 -13.03 3.85 8.15
CA ASN A 55 -12.72 2.45 8.44
C ASN A 55 -11.29 2.10 8.00
N LEU A 56 -10.44 1.65 8.94
CA LEU A 56 -9.04 1.33 8.65
C LEU A 56 -8.90 0.13 7.70
N GLN A 57 -9.73 -0.90 7.86
CA GLN A 57 -9.69 -2.08 7.00
C GLN A 57 -10.01 -1.70 5.56
N GLN A 58 -11.08 -0.94 5.34
CA GLN A 58 -11.43 -0.43 4.02
C GLN A 58 -10.31 0.44 3.43
N TYR A 59 -9.76 1.38 4.22
CA TYR A 59 -8.67 2.24 3.79
C TYR A 59 -7.43 1.46 3.34
N GLN A 60 -7.12 0.35 4.03
CA GLN A 60 -6.06 -0.57 3.66
C GLN A 60 -6.41 -1.35 2.38
N ASP A 61 -7.62 -1.91 2.28
CA ASP A 61 -8.06 -2.74 1.17
C ASP A 61 -8.15 -1.97 -0.16
N GLU A 62 -8.35 -0.65 -0.08
CA GLU A 62 -8.29 0.28 -1.20
C GLU A 62 -6.85 0.56 -1.66
N GLY A 63 -5.83 0.20 -0.87
CA GLY A 63 -4.42 0.41 -1.21
C GLY A 63 -3.84 1.76 -0.77
N ASN A 64 -4.57 2.53 0.03
CA ASN A 64 -4.15 3.88 0.44
C ASN A 64 -2.92 3.90 1.35
N LEU A 65 -2.54 2.75 1.90
CA LEU A 65 -1.30 2.60 2.66
C LEU A 65 -0.05 2.62 1.77
N GLY A 66 -0.16 2.39 0.46
CA GLY A 66 1.01 2.26 -0.43
C GLY A 66 1.52 3.51 -1.14
N PHE A 67 1.03 4.69 -0.76
CA PHE A 67 1.35 6.02 -1.34
C PHE A 67 0.97 6.22 -2.82
N SER A 68 0.47 7.40 -3.16
CA SER A 68 0.07 7.74 -4.54
C SER A 68 -0.87 6.71 -5.19
N ASN A 69 -1.89 6.29 -4.45
CA ASN A 69 -2.85 5.29 -4.90
C ASN A 69 -3.62 5.76 -6.14
N GLN A 70 -3.49 5.05 -7.25
CA GLN A 70 -4.17 5.34 -8.52
C GLN A 70 -5.36 4.40 -8.77
N GLY A 71 -5.74 3.59 -7.78
CA GLY A 71 -6.78 2.58 -7.90
C GLY A 71 -6.20 1.17 -7.95
N LYS A 72 -7.01 0.22 -8.42
CA LYS A 72 -6.61 -1.18 -8.55
C LYS A 72 -6.34 -1.52 -10.02
N ILE A 73 -5.35 -2.36 -10.23
CA ILE A 73 -5.00 -2.90 -11.54
C ILE A 73 -5.00 -4.42 -11.48
N ARG A 74 -5.24 -5.04 -12.63
CA ARG A 74 -4.85 -6.42 -12.89
C ARG A 74 -3.40 -6.43 -13.31
N LEU A 75 -2.55 -7.00 -12.48
CA LEU A 75 -1.13 -7.16 -12.72
C LEU A 75 -0.86 -8.59 -13.19
N SER A 76 -0.16 -8.75 -14.31
CA SER A 76 0.42 -10.04 -14.72
C SER A 76 1.92 -9.89 -14.90
N PHE A 77 2.72 -10.86 -14.47
CA PHE A 77 4.18 -10.84 -14.61
C PHE A 77 4.76 -12.25 -14.59
N SER A 78 5.92 -12.40 -15.21
CA SER A 78 6.74 -13.61 -15.17
C SER A 78 7.91 -13.37 -14.21
N ILE A 79 8.27 -14.36 -13.42
CA ILE A 79 9.35 -14.26 -12.43
C ILE A 79 10.14 -15.56 -12.39
N GLU A 80 11.46 -15.47 -12.27
CA GLU A 80 12.35 -16.63 -12.13
C GLU A 80 11.85 -17.54 -11.00
N HIS A 81 11.92 -18.86 -11.21
CA HIS A 81 11.34 -19.84 -10.29
C HIS A 81 11.84 -19.67 -8.85
N GLY A 82 13.14 -19.47 -8.65
CA GLY A 82 13.73 -19.27 -7.32
C GLY A 82 13.22 -18.02 -6.61
N GLU A 83 13.11 -16.90 -7.32
CA GLU A 83 12.60 -15.63 -6.77
C GLU A 83 11.09 -15.65 -6.59
N GLY A 84 10.34 -16.34 -7.45
CA GLY A 84 8.88 -16.39 -7.44
C GLY A 84 8.27 -17.39 -6.45
N PHE A 85 9.04 -18.36 -5.98
CA PHE A 85 8.54 -19.46 -5.13
C PHE A 85 7.74 -18.97 -3.90
N HIS A 86 8.23 -17.93 -3.22
CA HIS A 86 7.57 -17.37 -2.03
C HIS A 86 6.15 -16.83 -2.31
N LEU A 87 5.81 -16.51 -3.55
CA LEU A 87 4.48 -16.03 -3.94
C LEU A 87 3.43 -17.13 -3.96
N ILE A 88 3.84 -18.40 -3.92
CA ILE A 88 2.93 -19.54 -3.72
C ILE A 88 2.38 -19.54 -2.29
N GLU A 89 3.22 -19.22 -1.31
CA GLU A 89 2.85 -19.20 0.11
C GLU A 89 2.32 -17.83 0.57
N THR A 90 2.90 -16.75 0.05
CA THR A 90 2.57 -15.37 0.38
C THR A 90 2.05 -14.62 -0.84
N PRO A 91 0.80 -14.88 -1.27
CA PRO A 91 0.27 -14.26 -2.48
C PRO A 91 0.11 -12.75 -2.30
N LEU A 92 0.24 -12.01 -3.41
CA LEU A 92 0.08 -10.55 -3.47
C LEU A 92 -1.35 -10.12 -3.10
N SER A 93 -2.33 -10.95 -3.45
CA SER A 93 -3.74 -10.72 -3.18
C SER A 93 -4.49 -12.04 -3.09
N LYS A 94 -5.71 -12.03 -2.53
CA LYS A 94 -6.55 -13.22 -2.37
C LYS A 94 -6.96 -13.86 -3.70
N ASP A 95 -7.01 -13.06 -4.77
CA ASP A 95 -7.40 -13.50 -6.11
C ASP A 95 -6.20 -13.82 -7.02
N GLN A 96 -4.98 -13.93 -6.44
CA GLN A 96 -3.79 -14.32 -7.19
C GLN A 96 -4.01 -15.69 -7.86
N LYS A 97 -3.60 -15.77 -9.12
CA LYS A 97 -3.61 -16.99 -9.94
C LYS A 97 -2.22 -17.28 -10.46
N LEU A 98 -1.84 -18.54 -10.42
CA LEU A 98 -0.72 -19.08 -11.17
C LEU A 98 -1.22 -19.42 -12.57
N LEU A 99 -0.72 -18.72 -13.58
CA LEU A 99 -1.10 -18.90 -14.99
C LEU A 99 -0.23 -19.95 -15.67
N GLU A 100 1.07 -19.94 -15.38
CA GLU A 100 2.06 -20.88 -15.93
C GLU A 100 3.12 -21.21 -14.88
N GLU A 101 3.62 -22.44 -14.91
CA GLU A 101 4.69 -22.94 -14.06
C GLU A 101 5.61 -23.84 -14.89
N SER A 102 6.93 -23.60 -14.76
CA SER A 102 7.99 -24.42 -15.34
C SER A 102 9.17 -24.48 -14.37
N GLU A 103 10.20 -25.27 -14.68
CA GLU A 103 11.42 -25.29 -13.85
C GLU A 103 12.17 -23.95 -13.86
N GLU A 104 11.93 -23.08 -14.86
CA GLU A 104 12.65 -21.82 -15.03
C GLU A 104 11.91 -20.62 -14.43
N TYR A 105 10.58 -20.60 -14.51
CA TYR A 105 9.78 -19.43 -14.13
C TYR A 105 8.33 -19.75 -13.73
N TYR A 106 7.72 -18.77 -13.06
CA TYR A 106 6.29 -18.68 -12.80
C TYR A 106 5.68 -17.50 -13.55
N ARG A 107 4.44 -17.65 -14.04
CA ARG A 107 3.60 -16.54 -14.50
C ARG A 107 2.45 -16.35 -13.52
N PHE A 108 2.35 -15.19 -12.90
CA PHE A 108 1.25 -14.85 -11.98
C PHE A 108 0.32 -13.79 -12.56
N GLN A 109 -0.92 -13.79 -12.07
CA GLN A 109 -1.86 -12.69 -12.22
C GLN A 109 -2.53 -12.39 -10.87
N ALA A 110 -2.67 -11.12 -10.50
CA ALA A 110 -3.30 -10.70 -9.25
C ALA A 110 -3.94 -9.31 -9.38
N THR A 111 -4.99 -9.04 -8.61
CA THR A 111 -5.52 -7.68 -8.44
C THR A 111 -4.78 -6.97 -7.32
N VAL A 112 -4.07 -5.89 -7.65
CA VAL A 112 -3.24 -5.14 -6.70
C VAL A 112 -3.50 -3.64 -6.82
N ALA A 113 -3.17 -2.88 -5.77
CA ALA A 113 -3.23 -1.43 -5.83
C ALA A 113 -2.07 -0.87 -6.67
N ASP A 114 -2.35 0.04 -7.60
CA ASP A 114 -1.33 0.76 -8.37
C ASP A 114 -0.82 1.94 -7.56
N ASN A 115 0.22 1.67 -6.78
CA ASN A 115 0.81 2.62 -5.83
C ASN A 115 2.34 2.50 -5.84
N ASP A 116 3.02 3.35 -5.10
CA ASP A 116 4.49 3.35 -5.09
C ASP A 116 5.06 2.08 -4.44
N MET A 117 4.37 1.48 -3.47
CA MET A 117 4.77 0.19 -2.92
C MET A 117 4.83 -0.90 -3.98
N LEU A 118 3.85 -0.99 -4.89
CA LEU A 118 3.90 -1.95 -5.99
C LEU A 118 5.09 -1.67 -6.91
N LYS A 119 5.35 -0.40 -7.25
CA LYS A 119 6.50 -0.02 -8.09
C LYS A 119 7.82 -0.44 -7.45
N TRP A 120 7.98 -0.25 -6.14
CA TRP A 120 9.18 -0.67 -5.41
C TRP A 120 9.28 -2.19 -5.32
N TRP A 121 8.16 -2.87 -5.11
CA TRP A 121 8.09 -4.33 -5.08
C TRP A 121 8.57 -4.92 -6.42
N LEU A 122 8.06 -4.43 -7.55
CA LEU A 122 8.49 -4.86 -8.88
C LEU A 122 9.99 -4.61 -9.11
N ARG A 123 10.48 -3.43 -8.74
CA ARG A 123 11.90 -3.05 -8.90
C ARG A 123 12.87 -3.91 -8.08
N ARG A 124 12.41 -4.51 -6.98
CA ARG A 124 13.25 -5.34 -6.11
C ARG A 124 13.85 -6.54 -6.86
N PHE A 125 13.13 -7.07 -7.85
CA PHE A 125 13.54 -8.29 -8.56
C PHE A 125 14.50 -8.03 -9.73
N GLY A 126 14.73 -6.77 -10.12
CA GLY A 126 15.64 -6.44 -11.21
C GLY A 126 15.28 -7.18 -12.50
N ASP A 127 16.24 -7.91 -13.07
CA ASP A 127 16.07 -8.67 -14.31
C ASP A 127 15.34 -10.02 -14.12
N ASN A 128 15.10 -10.43 -12.87
CA ASN A 128 14.44 -11.71 -12.55
C ASN A 128 12.91 -11.63 -12.66
N ILE A 129 12.35 -10.47 -13.04
CA ILE A 129 10.94 -10.26 -13.32
C ILE A 129 10.77 -9.63 -14.70
N TRP A 130 9.87 -10.17 -15.52
CA TRP A 130 9.67 -9.72 -16.90
C TRP A 130 8.21 -9.90 -17.35
N ASP A 131 7.94 -9.53 -18.60
CA ASP A 131 6.61 -9.56 -19.22
C ASP A 131 5.52 -8.88 -18.37
N ILE A 132 5.87 -7.77 -17.72
CA ILE A 132 4.98 -7.09 -16.78
C ILE A 132 3.87 -6.38 -17.56
N GLU A 133 2.63 -6.75 -17.27
CA GLU A 133 1.42 -6.16 -17.83
C GLU A 133 0.59 -5.53 -16.72
N LYS A 134 0.05 -4.35 -17.00
CA LYS A 134 -0.83 -3.61 -16.09
C LYS A 134 -2.10 -3.20 -16.83
N GLU A 135 -3.23 -3.74 -16.41
CA GLU A 135 -4.55 -3.40 -16.94
C GLU A 135 -5.38 -2.69 -15.86
N GLN A 136 -5.97 -1.55 -16.21
CA GLN A 136 -6.84 -0.80 -15.31
C GLN A 136 -8.19 -1.52 -15.14
N LEU A 137 -8.74 -1.49 -13.92
CA LEU A 137 -10.04 -2.09 -13.60
C LEU A 137 -11.19 -1.08 -13.64
#